data_AF-A0A7S3HPL2-F1
#
_entry.id   AF-A0A7S3HPL2-F1
#
_cell.length_a   1.000
_cell.length_b   1.000
_cell.length_c   1.000
_cell.angle_alpha   90.00
_cell.angle_beta   90.00
_cell.angle_gamma   90.00
#
_symmetry.space_group_name_H-M   'P 1'
#
loop_
_entity.id
_entity.type
_entity.pdbx_description
1 polymer ?
#
loop_
_entity_poly.entity_id
_entity_poly.type
_entity_poly.pdbx_seq_one_letter_code
_entity_poly.pdbx_strand_id
1 'polypeptide(L)'
;MAPSQARRSSPLLPALAVGAGLCLLRSSSWSFLAAKPASQVRAEHGRTAMRGFKEDFESWRSSLTPEERKMVQNQATGEYNKKFRKSPEFSKNLPDEKLKSFANILGKFFDTEAADYKKELERKVPNYNQLLEKAGDKVMDLSLKPRIVEMDRDADRRYHWTTVKEKVAAAKGERFANPSPYKEYFNVEMTTKEDQEFLGELFAQMKAEAAEMKDPQAKKALEDFIAKQSVPAIGGKHVFAVEKALSDQIFATANAIFAAVKNSKEQGMTNEQVQKWLEVEGKDIYLNVSKKWLTEYIKANAEVEKDVQFMKDFFRSEKNVPGRTKADVLKEMWALLPEVMGKPVPPIDEGLLESMSKLPATDPEHFQHPWGTAEKLYKSEAVDPFGTKYLLGIYATKEEAQKAFKEWSGEYDKAREDMKVEMAQWSKQENARLDKDTSARDRVKKILEEARR
;
A
#
# COMPACT_ATOMS: atom_id res chain seq x y z
N MET A 1 0.95 -1.93 -34.86
CA MET A 1 2.25 -2.51 -34.47
C MET A 1 3.14 -1.37 -33.98
N ALA A 2 3.39 -1.33 -32.68
CA ALA A 2 4.37 -0.47 -32.03
C ALA A 2 5.10 -1.37 -31.03
N PRO A 3 6.43 -1.31 -30.93
CA PRO A 3 7.16 -2.25 -30.08
C PRO A 3 6.86 -1.94 -28.63
N SER A 4 6.15 -2.86 -27.97
CA SER A 4 6.09 -2.92 -26.52
C SER A 4 7.51 -3.07 -25.99
N GLN A 5 8.08 -2.01 -25.43
CA GLN A 5 9.34 -2.09 -24.70
C GLN A 5 9.16 -3.07 -23.55
N ALA A 6 9.78 -4.24 -23.71
CA ALA A 6 9.97 -5.20 -22.63
C ALA A 6 10.75 -4.49 -21.53
N ARG A 7 10.09 -4.18 -20.41
CA ARG A 7 10.74 -3.75 -19.17
C ARG A 7 11.58 -4.91 -18.66
N ARG A 8 12.83 -4.97 -19.07
CA ARG A 8 13.85 -5.78 -18.41
C ARG A 8 14.15 -5.13 -17.06
N SER A 9 13.65 -5.74 -15.99
CA SER A 9 13.96 -5.40 -14.61
C SER A 9 15.46 -5.53 -14.37
N SER A 10 16.12 -4.42 -14.06
CA SER A 10 17.49 -4.42 -13.54
C SER A 10 17.41 -4.10 -12.04
N PRO A 11 17.81 -5.01 -11.15
CA PRO A 11 17.94 -4.70 -9.73
C PRO A 11 19.21 -3.86 -9.52
N LEU A 12 19.18 -3.00 -8.50
CA LEU A 12 20.30 -2.26 -7.90
C LEU A 12 20.63 -0.90 -8.54
N LEU A 13 20.06 0.17 -7.98
CA LEU A 13 20.48 1.57 -8.19
C LEU A 13 20.60 2.43 -6.89
N PRO A 14 21.36 2.01 -5.86
CA PRO A 14 21.15 2.55 -4.52
C PRO A 14 22.12 3.69 -4.11
N ALA A 15 23.23 3.94 -4.82
CA ALA A 15 24.20 4.96 -4.35
C ALA A 15 23.91 6.41 -4.72
N LEU A 16 22.92 6.63 -5.59
CA LEU A 16 22.64 7.97 -6.10
C LEU A 16 21.89 8.84 -5.09
N ALA A 17 21.19 8.23 -4.13
CA ALA A 17 20.63 8.95 -2.99
C ALA A 17 21.71 9.54 -2.08
N VAL A 18 22.88 8.89 -2.00
CA VAL A 18 24.02 9.38 -1.20
C VAL A 18 24.52 10.72 -1.76
N GLY A 19 24.65 10.82 -3.09
CA GLY A 19 25.02 12.07 -3.78
C GLY A 19 24.00 13.19 -3.56
N ALA A 20 22.70 12.89 -3.71
CA ALA A 20 21.63 13.89 -3.57
C ALA A 20 21.57 14.51 -2.16
N GLY A 21 21.69 13.73 -1.09
CA GLY A 21 21.64 14.29 0.28
C GLY A 21 22.93 15.00 0.75
N LEU A 22 24.08 14.74 0.12
CA LEU A 22 25.32 15.50 0.38
C LEU A 22 25.34 16.85 -0.37
N CYS A 23 24.75 16.93 -1.56
CA CYS A 23 24.50 18.21 -2.24
C CYS A 23 23.61 19.13 -1.39
N LEU A 24 22.65 18.56 -0.65
CA LEU A 24 21.86 19.33 0.33
C LEU A 24 22.75 19.90 1.45
N LEU A 25 23.72 19.13 1.97
CA LEU A 25 24.60 19.57 3.07
C LEU A 25 25.58 20.69 2.67
N ARG A 26 25.93 20.81 1.38
CA ARG A 26 26.91 21.77 0.86
C ARG A 26 26.33 23.08 0.31
N SER A 27 25.03 23.19 0.07
CA SER A 27 24.46 24.43 -0.46
C SER A 27 24.60 25.57 0.57
N SER A 28 25.49 26.52 0.29
CA SER A 28 25.86 27.67 1.12
C SER A 28 24.78 28.76 1.23
N SER A 29 23.60 28.53 0.65
CA SER A 29 22.42 29.36 0.83
C SER A 29 21.40 28.61 1.69
N TRP A 30 21.04 29.18 2.84
CA TRP A 30 19.83 28.84 3.62
C TRP A 30 18.53 29.24 2.89
N SER A 31 18.52 29.13 1.57
CA SER A 31 17.51 29.67 0.68
C SER A 31 17.21 28.64 -0.41
N PHE A 32 16.02 28.02 -0.29
CA PHE A 32 15.23 27.40 -1.36
C PHE A 32 15.65 26.04 -1.96
N LEU A 33 14.80 25.03 -1.71
CA LEU A 33 14.17 24.16 -2.72
C LEU A 33 15.00 23.81 -3.98
N ALA A 34 15.90 22.82 -3.91
CA ALA A 34 16.45 22.21 -5.13
C ALA A 34 16.84 20.73 -5.00
N ALA A 35 15.99 19.94 -4.36
CA ALA A 35 15.77 18.55 -4.78
C ALA A 35 14.25 18.32 -4.68
N LYS A 36 13.52 18.71 -5.72
CA LYS A 36 12.11 18.34 -5.82
C LYS A 36 12.06 16.88 -6.26
N PRO A 37 11.48 15.95 -5.48
CA PRO A 37 11.08 14.67 -6.06
C PRO A 37 10.22 14.98 -7.28
N ALA A 38 10.43 14.27 -8.39
CA ALA A 38 9.52 14.37 -9.52
C ALA A 38 8.13 13.92 -9.02
N SER A 39 7.28 14.88 -8.69
CA SER A 39 6.09 14.67 -7.90
C SER A 39 5.14 13.69 -8.58
N GLN A 40 5.04 12.47 -8.04
CA GLN A 40 3.76 11.78 -7.97
C GLN A 40 3.12 12.19 -6.66
N VAL A 41 2.08 13.03 -6.77
CA VAL A 41 1.24 13.48 -5.66
C VAL A 41 0.60 12.27 -4.99
N ARG A 42 1.29 11.70 -4.01
CA ARG A 42 0.70 10.86 -2.96
C ARG A 42 0.60 11.75 -1.74
N ALA A 43 -0.61 12.26 -1.53
CA ALA A 43 -0.95 12.99 -0.33
C ALA A 43 -0.78 12.08 0.89
N GLU A 44 0.36 12.23 1.58
CA GLU A 44 0.45 11.92 3.00
C GLU A 44 -0.51 12.86 3.73
N HIS A 45 -1.73 12.40 3.98
CA HIS A 45 -2.64 13.12 4.85
C HIS A 45 -2.30 12.83 6.31
N GLY A 46 -1.23 13.50 6.73
CA GLY A 46 -1.01 13.84 8.13
C GLY A 46 -2.14 14.74 8.64
N ARG A 47 -2.24 14.79 9.96
CA ARG A 47 -3.24 15.48 10.78
C ARG A 47 -3.18 17.02 10.66
N THR A 48 -3.25 17.56 9.45
CA THR A 48 -2.98 18.98 9.16
C THR A 48 -4.14 19.89 9.55
N ALA A 49 -5.40 19.39 9.52
CA ALA A 49 -6.57 20.18 9.93
C ALA A 49 -6.52 20.62 11.40
N MET A 50 -6.00 19.75 12.29
CA MET A 50 -5.87 20.05 13.72
C MET A 50 -4.75 21.05 14.06
N ARG A 51 -3.80 21.30 13.15
CA ARG A 51 -2.75 22.33 13.36
C ARG A 51 -3.27 23.74 13.08
N GLY A 52 -4.00 23.94 11.97
CA GLY A 52 -4.53 25.26 11.61
C GLY A 52 -5.55 25.81 12.61
N PHE A 53 -6.51 24.98 13.06
CA PHE A 53 -7.49 25.41 14.06
C PHE A 53 -6.83 25.76 15.40
N LYS A 54 -5.84 24.97 15.84
CA LYS A 54 -5.14 25.22 17.09
C LYS A 54 -4.39 26.57 17.06
N GLU A 55 -3.70 26.85 15.95
CA GLU A 55 -2.97 28.11 15.76
C GLU A 55 -3.93 29.31 15.67
N ASP A 56 -5.04 29.19 14.92
CA ASP A 56 -6.06 30.24 14.81
C ASP A 56 -6.79 30.49 16.14
N PHE A 57 -7.06 29.42 16.90
CA PHE A 57 -7.68 29.50 18.22
C PHE A 57 -6.73 30.10 19.27
N GLU A 58 -5.45 29.73 19.26
CA GLU A 58 -4.43 30.31 20.14
C GLU A 58 -4.19 31.79 19.81
N SER A 59 -4.20 32.16 18.53
CA SER A 59 -4.16 33.55 18.08
C SER A 59 -5.38 34.35 18.60
N TRP A 60 -6.59 33.82 18.44
CA TRP A 60 -7.80 34.44 18.99
C TRP A 60 -7.73 34.56 20.52
N ARG A 61 -7.34 33.50 21.22
CA ARG A 61 -7.20 33.48 22.68
C ARG A 61 -6.16 34.49 23.16
N SER A 62 -5.06 34.66 22.42
CA SER A 62 -4.03 35.66 22.72
C SER A 62 -4.52 37.10 22.53
N SER A 63 -5.54 37.31 21.70
CA SER A 63 -6.15 38.60 21.44
C SER A 63 -7.14 39.07 22.52
N LEU A 64 -7.47 38.22 23.50
CA LEU A 64 -8.33 38.55 24.66
C LEU A 64 -7.51 39.15 25.80
N THR A 65 -8.06 40.14 26.50
CA THR A 65 -7.47 40.69 27.72
C THR A 65 -7.48 39.67 28.86
N PRO A 66 -6.64 39.80 29.90
CA PRO A 66 -6.61 38.87 31.02
C PRO A 66 -7.96 38.70 31.73
N GLU A 67 -8.75 39.77 31.83
CA GLU A 67 -10.09 39.75 32.44
C GLU A 67 -11.11 38.99 31.56
N GLU A 68 -11.08 39.22 30.25
CA GLU A 68 -11.92 38.50 29.28
C GLU A 68 -11.56 37.02 29.20
N ARG A 69 -10.27 36.66 29.25
CA ARG A 69 -9.84 35.25 29.30
C ARG A 69 -10.37 34.54 30.54
N LYS A 70 -10.31 35.22 31.70
CA LYS A 70 -10.81 34.68 32.97
C LYS A 70 -12.33 34.52 32.93
N MET A 71 -13.04 35.47 32.29
CA MET A 71 -14.48 35.38 32.06
C MET A 71 -14.84 34.18 31.17
N VAL A 72 -14.19 34.01 30.02
CA VAL A 72 -14.42 32.87 29.10
C VAL A 72 -14.09 31.55 29.78
N GLN A 73 -13.02 31.50 30.57
CA GLN A 73 -12.63 30.29 31.32
C GLN A 73 -13.64 29.97 32.43
N ASN A 74 -14.14 30.98 33.16
CA ASN A 74 -15.19 30.81 34.17
C ASN A 74 -16.53 30.40 33.54
N GLN A 75 -16.85 30.92 32.36
CA GLN A 75 -18.05 30.54 31.60
C GLN A 75 -17.97 29.10 31.09
N ALA A 76 -16.84 28.69 30.50
CA ALA A 76 -16.64 27.32 30.04
C ALA A 76 -16.63 26.29 31.19
N THR A 77 -15.98 26.62 32.31
CA THR A 77 -15.95 25.74 33.50
C THR A 77 -17.28 25.70 34.25
N GLY A 78 -18.03 26.81 34.24
CA GLY A 78 -19.35 26.94 34.84
C GLY A 78 -20.51 26.47 33.95
N GLU A 79 -20.26 26.09 32.70
CA GLU A 79 -21.29 25.76 31.71
C GLU A 79 -22.18 24.60 32.18
N TYR A 80 -21.66 23.63 32.92
CA TYR A 80 -22.45 22.50 33.42
C TYR A 80 -23.11 22.76 34.79
N ASN A 81 -22.88 23.93 35.41
CA ASN A 81 -23.44 24.29 36.70
C ASN A 81 -24.74 25.11 36.56
N LYS A 82 -25.89 24.51 36.90
CA LYS A 82 -27.23 25.13 36.80
C LYS A 82 -27.38 26.44 37.57
N LYS A 83 -26.62 26.65 38.66
CA LYS A 83 -26.66 27.91 39.44
C LYS A 83 -25.87 29.02 38.74
N PHE A 84 -24.76 28.68 38.09
CA PHE A 84 -23.93 29.64 37.36
C PHE A 84 -24.60 30.12 36.06
N ARG A 85 -25.31 29.24 35.33
CA ARG A 85 -26.13 29.62 34.16
C ARG A 85 -27.20 30.69 34.45
N LYS A 86 -27.67 30.77 35.71
CA LYS A 86 -28.65 31.77 36.15
C LYS A 86 -28.01 33.05 36.70
N SER A 87 -26.67 33.09 36.78
CA SER A 87 -25.95 34.27 37.26
C SER A 87 -25.84 35.34 36.17
N PRO A 88 -25.82 36.63 36.54
CA PRO A 88 -25.62 37.72 35.58
C PRO A 88 -24.21 37.70 34.94
N GLU A 89 -23.30 36.89 35.45
CA GLU A 89 -21.92 36.72 34.93
C GLU A 89 -21.87 35.77 33.72
N PHE A 90 -22.83 34.85 33.60
CA PHE A 90 -22.99 34.01 32.41
C PHE A 90 -23.52 34.81 31.19
N SER A 91 -24.34 35.83 31.44
CA SER A 91 -24.92 36.68 30.38
C SER A 91 -23.99 37.81 29.90
N LYS A 92 -22.77 37.92 30.44
CA LYS A 92 -21.76 38.88 29.96
C LYS A 92 -21.12 38.34 28.69
N ASN A 93 -21.30 39.06 27.58
CA ASN A 93 -20.72 38.72 26.30
C ASN A 93 -19.36 39.39 26.12
N LEU A 94 -18.48 38.71 25.37
CA LEU A 94 -17.32 39.36 24.79
C LEU A 94 -17.74 40.45 23.79
N PRO A 95 -16.84 41.41 23.49
CA PRO A 95 -17.08 42.37 22.42
C PRO A 95 -17.44 41.68 21.10
N ASP A 96 -18.40 42.24 20.36
CA ASP A 96 -18.97 41.63 19.13
C ASP A 96 -17.91 41.30 18.07
N GLU A 97 -16.83 42.07 17.98
CA GLU A 97 -15.71 41.82 17.06
C GLU A 97 -14.95 40.52 17.39
N LYS A 98 -14.81 40.21 18.68
CA LYS A 98 -14.13 39.00 19.18
C LYS A 98 -15.02 37.77 19.02
N LEU A 99 -16.33 37.93 19.16
CA LEU A 99 -17.31 36.88 18.86
C LEU A 99 -17.38 36.58 17.36
N LYS A 100 -17.40 37.60 16.50
CA LYS A 100 -17.38 37.43 15.04
C LYS A 100 -16.10 36.76 14.55
N SER A 101 -14.94 37.14 15.09
CA SER A 101 -13.67 36.48 14.74
C SER A 101 -13.62 35.02 15.19
N PHE A 102 -14.15 34.68 16.37
CA PHE A 102 -14.28 33.28 16.81
C PHE A 102 -15.26 32.48 15.94
N ALA A 103 -16.42 33.06 15.61
CA ALA A 103 -17.41 32.45 14.74
C ALA A 103 -16.85 32.17 13.34
N ASN A 104 -15.99 33.06 12.81
CA ASN A 104 -15.30 32.84 11.53
C ASN A 104 -14.29 31.69 11.61
N ILE A 105 -13.60 31.50 12.73
CA ILE A 105 -12.66 30.37 12.93
C ILE A 105 -13.45 29.05 12.98
N LEU A 106 -14.57 29.01 13.71
CA LEU A 106 -15.45 27.84 13.74
C LEU A 106 -16.09 27.56 12.38
N GLY A 107 -16.52 28.59 11.65
CA GLY A 107 -17.05 28.45 10.29
C GLY A 107 -16.04 27.79 9.35
N LYS A 108 -14.79 28.28 9.34
CA LYS A 108 -13.70 27.65 8.56
C LYS A 108 -13.46 26.19 8.97
N PHE A 109 -13.53 25.88 10.26
CA PHE A 109 -13.37 24.50 10.75
C PHE A 109 -14.48 23.59 10.22
N PHE A 110 -15.75 24.00 10.37
CA PHE A 110 -16.89 23.21 9.90
C PHE A 110 -16.94 23.10 8.37
N ASP A 111 -16.58 24.15 7.63
CA ASP A 111 -16.52 24.10 6.16
C ASP A 111 -15.43 23.15 5.66
N THR A 112 -14.29 23.11 6.36
CA THR A 112 -13.18 22.20 6.03
C THR A 112 -13.53 20.76 6.39
N GLU A 113 -14.15 20.53 7.55
CA GLU A 113 -14.61 19.21 7.99
C GLU A 113 -15.74 18.68 7.10
N ALA A 114 -16.68 19.54 6.69
CA ALA A 114 -17.74 19.18 5.75
C ALA A 114 -17.18 18.85 4.35
N ALA A 115 -16.14 19.55 3.90
CA ALA A 115 -15.47 19.24 2.64
C ALA A 115 -14.70 17.91 2.69
N ASP A 116 -14.06 17.60 3.82
CA ASP A 116 -13.38 16.31 4.03
C ASP A 116 -14.39 15.17 4.20
N TYR A 117 -15.52 15.38 4.89
CA TYR A 117 -16.61 14.42 4.99
C TYR A 117 -17.24 14.10 3.63
N LYS A 118 -17.45 15.11 2.76
CA LYS A 118 -17.91 14.88 1.38
C LYS A 118 -16.89 14.09 0.55
N LYS A 119 -15.59 14.37 0.71
CA LYS A 119 -14.52 13.61 0.03
C LYS A 119 -14.38 12.18 0.55
N GLU A 120 -14.68 11.92 1.83
CA GLU A 120 -14.78 10.57 2.38
C GLU A 120 -16.00 9.81 1.85
N LEU A 121 -17.17 10.47 1.78
CA LEU A 121 -18.38 9.91 1.14
C LEU A 121 -18.17 9.58 -0.35
N GLU A 122 -17.42 10.40 -1.08
CA GLU A 122 -17.07 10.16 -2.48
C GLU A 122 -16.05 9.02 -2.66
N ARG A 123 -15.34 8.60 -1.59
CA ARG A 123 -14.32 7.55 -1.66
C ARG A 123 -14.79 6.27 -0.99
N LYS A 124 -15.11 5.28 -1.84
CA LYS A 124 -15.41 3.86 -1.54
C LYS A 124 -16.81 3.58 -0.96
N VAL A 125 -17.83 4.31 -1.37
CA VAL A 125 -19.19 3.79 -1.26
C VAL A 125 -19.50 3.02 -2.56
N PRO A 126 -19.93 1.73 -2.51
CA PRO A 126 -20.50 1.07 -3.67
C PRO A 126 -21.55 1.98 -4.28
N ASN A 127 -21.55 2.18 -5.60
CA ASN A 127 -22.52 3.06 -6.24
C ASN A 127 -23.92 2.41 -6.16
N TYR A 128 -24.65 2.64 -5.07
CA TYR A 128 -26.01 2.14 -4.86
C TYR A 128 -27.02 2.70 -5.89
N ASN A 129 -26.65 3.79 -6.59
CA ASN A 129 -27.45 4.41 -7.64
C ASN A 129 -27.12 3.88 -9.04
N GLN A 130 -26.20 2.93 -9.22
CA GLN A 130 -25.94 2.31 -10.52
C GLN A 130 -27.20 1.71 -11.14
N LEU A 131 -28.14 1.24 -10.32
CA LEU A 131 -29.42 0.70 -10.78
C LEU A 131 -30.36 1.79 -11.32
N LEU A 132 -30.33 2.99 -10.73
CA LEU A 132 -31.12 4.14 -11.19
C LEU A 132 -30.50 4.77 -12.44
N GLU A 133 -29.18 4.84 -12.53
CA GLU A 133 -28.47 5.29 -13.73
C GLU A 133 -28.67 4.30 -14.89
N LYS A 134 -28.62 2.98 -14.63
CA LYS A 134 -28.95 1.94 -15.63
C LYS A 134 -30.43 1.84 -15.97
N ALA A 135 -31.34 2.28 -15.10
CA ALA A 135 -32.77 2.31 -15.39
C ALA A 135 -33.16 3.42 -16.39
N GLY A 136 -32.28 4.42 -16.59
CA GLY A 136 -32.40 5.40 -17.68
C GLY A 136 -32.14 4.81 -19.07
N ASP A 137 -31.31 3.76 -19.15
CA ASP A 137 -31.12 2.96 -20.35
C ASP A 137 -32.20 1.87 -20.40
N LYS A 138 -33.03 1.88 -21.44
CA LYS A 138 -34.22 1.01 -21.58
C LYS A 138 -33.94 -0.51 -21.59
N VAL A 139 -32.69 -0.94 -21.40
CA VAL A 139 -32.28 -2.34 -21.26
C VAL A 139 -31.19 -2.43 -20.20
N MET A 140 -31.51 -3.00 -19.03
CA MET A 140 -30.50 -3.31 -18.01
C MET A 140 -29.51 -4.32 -18.58
N ASP A 141 -28.30 -3.84 -18.91
CA ASP A 141 -27.17 -4.71 -19.25
C ASP A 141 -26.73 -5.46 -18.00
N LEU A 142 -27.22 -6.70 -17.91
CA LEU A 142 -26.91 -7.65 -16.85
C LEU A 142 -25.76 -8.61 -17.24
N SER A 143 -25.04 -8.31 -18.33
CA SER A 143 -23.84 -9.06 -18.69
C SER A 143 -22.71 -8.86 -17.69
N LEU A 144 -21.82 -9.84 -17.63
CA LEU A 144 -20.63 -9.81 -16.80
C LEU A 144 -19.52 -9.03 -17.52
N LYS A 145 -18.73 -8.26 -16.75
CA LYS A 145 -17.56 -7.55 -17.28
C LYS A 145 -16.26 -8.26 -16.89
N PRO A 146 -15.32 -8.45 -17.83
CA PRO A 146 -14.03 -9.04 -17.51
C PRO A 146 -13.16 -8.07 -16.73
N ARG A 147 -12.50 -8.56 -15.69
CA ARG A 147 -11.40 -7.86 -15.02
C ARG A 147 -10.22 -8.80 -14.87
N ILE A 148 -9.16 -8.55 -15.63
CA ILE A 148 -7.91 -9.32 -15.56
C ILE A 148 -6.85 -8.48 -14.89
N VAL A 149 -6.29 -9.00 -13.81
CA VAL A 149 -5.27 -8.32 -13.00
C VAL A 149 -3.96 -9.08 -13.11
N GLU A 150 -2.90 -8.40 -13.55
CA GLU A 150 -1.53 -8.93 -13.50
C GLU A 150 -1.05 -8.96 -12.05
N MET A 151 -0.57 -10.12 -11.62
CA MET A 151 0.04 -10.36 -10.32
C MET A 151 1.54 -10.52 -10.50
N ASP A 152 2.32 -9.64 -9.90
CA ASP A 152 3.77 -9.76 -9.82
C ASP A 152 4.14 -10.69 -8.65
N ARG A 153 4.21 -11.99 -8.95
CA ARG A 153 4.51 -13.02 -7.96
C ARG A 153 5.94 -12.95 -7.46
N ASP A 154 6.86 -12.42 -8.26
CA ASP A 154 8.23 -12.19 -7.80
C ASP A 154 8.30 -11.11 -6.73
N ALA A 155 7.64 -9.98 -6.97
CA ALA A 155 7.51 -8.91 -5.98
C ALA A 155 6.84 -9.40 -4.68
N ASP A 156 5.76 -10.18 -4.79
CA ASP A 156 5.10 -10.77 -3.63
C ASP A 156 6.01 -11.70 -2.82
N ARG A 157 6.81 -12.56 -3.49
CA ARG A 157 7.76 -13.46 -2.80
C ARG A 157 8.84 -12.67 -2.07
N ARG A 158 9.39 -11.63 -2.71
CA ARG A 158 10.36 -10.73 -2.08
C ARG A 158 9.75 -10.03 -0.86
N TYR A 159 8.51 -9.54 -0.98
CA TYR A 159 7.81 -8.90 0.13
C TYR A 159 7.57 -9.85 1.30
N HIS A 160 7.17 -11.09 1.01
CA HIS A 160 6.99 -12.14 2.02
C HIS A 160 8.29 -12.38 2.81
N TRP A 161 9.39 -12.68 2.11
CA TRP A 161 10.68 -12.96 2.76
C TRP A 161 11.26 -11.76 3.50
N THR A 162 11.11 -10.56 2.94
CA THR A 162 11.45 -9.32 3.64
C THR A 162 10.72 -9.22 4.97
N THR A 163 9.40 -9.41 4.95
CA THR A 163 8.55 -9.32 6.15
C THR A 163 8.94 -10.36 7.20
N VAL A 164 9.26 -11.59 6.77
CA VAL A 164 9.73 -12.65 7.68
C VAL A 164 11.05 -12.26 8.33
N LYS A 165 12.03 -11.79 7.56
CA LYS A 165 13.33 -11.34 8.09
C LYS A 165 13.21 -10.13 9.00
N GLU A 166 12.38 -9.16 8.66
CA GLU A 166 12.08 -8.01 9.51
C GLU A 166 11.53 -8.44 10.88
N LYS A 167 10.59 -9.40 10.91
CA LYS A 167 10.06 -9.95 12.16
C LYS A 167 11.11 -10.70 12.97
N VAL A 168 11.94 -11.51 12.33
CA VAL A 168 13.01 -12.27 12.99
C VAL A 168 14.07 -11.33 13.57
N ALA A 169 14.47 -10.29 12.82
CA ALA A 169 15.40 -9.28 13.29
C ALA A 169 14.80 -8.49 14.46
N ALA A 170 13.55 -8.03 14.33
CA ALA A 170 12.86 -7.29 15.39
C ALA A 170 12.75 -8.11 16.70
N ALA A 171 12.52 -9.42 16.61
CA ALA A 171 12.50 -10.31 17.77
C ALA A 171 13.86 -10.41 18.49
N LYS A 172 14.96 -10.17 17.77
CA LYS A 172 16.34 -10.10 18.32
C LYS A 172 16.73 -8.68 18.75
N GLY A 173 15.85 -7.69 18.59
CA GLY A 173 16.19 -6.28 18.78
C GLY A 173 17.06 -5.69 17.67
N GLU A 174 17.22 -6.40 16.56
CA GLU A 174 17.97 -5.99 15.39
C GLU A 174 17.04 -5.40 14.33
N ARG A 175 17.62 -4.67 13.37
CA ARG A 175 16.89 -4.15 12.21
C ARG A 175 17.32 -4.89 10.96
N PHE A 176 16.35 -5.28 10.14
CA PHE A 176 16.59 -5.73 8.78
C PHE A 176 16.36 -4.55 7.81
N ALA A 177 17.26 -4.37 6.85
CA ALA A 177 17.09 -3.34 5.82
C ALA A 177 15.97 -3.74 4.86
N ASN A 178 15.08 -2.81 4.52
CA ASN A 178 13.96 -3.07 3.62
C ASN A 178 14.46 -3.07 2.16
N PRO A 179 14.47 -4.22 1.46
CA PRO A 179 14.99 -4.34 0.09
C PRO A 179 13.92 -4.04 -0.97
N SER A 180 12.92 -3.20 -0.67
CA SER A 180 11.85 -2.87 -1.63
C SER A 180 12.43 -2.40 -2.97
N PRO A 181 11.93 -2.93 -4.11
CA PRO A 181 12.38 -2.52 -5.44
C PRO A 181 11.68 -1.24 -5.92
N TYR A 182 10.81 -0.63 -5.11
CA TYR A 182 10.10 0.58 -5.48
C TYR A 182 11.07 1.75 -5.65
N LYS A 183 11.10 2.36 -6.83
CA LYS A 183 12.03 3.44 -7.19
C LYS A 183 11.37 4.80 -7.13
N GLU A 184 12.15 5.78 -6.69
CA GLU A 184 11.86 7.21 -6.75
C GLU A 184 12.86 7.88 -7.68
N TYR A 185 12.40 8.86 -8.46
CA TYR A 185 13.22 9.54 -9.45
C TYR A 185 13.62 10.93 -8.93
N PHE A 186 14.93 11.14 -8.82
CA PHE A 186 15.53 12.40 -8.40
C PHE A 186 16.18 13.09 -9.59
N ASN A 187 15.83 14.35 -9.80
CA ASN A 187 16.54 15.20 -10.74
C ASN A 187 17.66 15.90 -9.98
N VAL A 188 18.90 15.68 -10.40
CA VAL A 188 20.05 16.42 -9.90
C VAL A 188 20.65 17.17 -11.08
N GLU A 189 20.81 18.48 -10.91
CA GLU A 189 21.49 19.34 -11.88
C GLU A 189 22.92 19.56 -11.38
N MET A 190 23.91 19.22 -12.20
CA MET A 190 25.31 19.48 -11.90
C MET A 190 25.61 20.95 -12.19
N THR A 191 25.59 21.81 -11.18
CA THR A 191 25.77 23.25 -11.36
C THR A 191 27.22 23.68 -11.17
N THR A 192 27.99 22.96 -10.34
CA THR A 192 29.38 23.31 -10.01
C THR A 192 30.38 22.19 -10.30
N LYS A 193 31.66 22.54 -10.41
CA LYS A 193 32.77 21.57 -10.51
C LYS A 193 32.93 20.77 -9.20
N GLU A 194 32.61 21.38 -8.07
CA GLU A 194 32.64 20.77 -6.75
C GLU A 194 31.62 19.63 -6.64
N ASP A 195 30.43 19.76 -7.23
CA ASP A 195 29.43 18.68 -7.30
C ASP A 195 29.93 17.47 -8.11
N GLN A 196 30.68 17.75 -9.18
CA GLN A 196 31.24 16.74 -10.06
C GLN A 196 32.38 15.96 -9.39
N GLU A 197 33.32 16.68 -8.77
CA GLU A 197 34.43 16.09 -7.99
C GLU A 197 33.88 15.25 -6.83
N PHE A 198 32.83 15.75 -6.19
CA PHE A 198 32.16 15.12 -5.08
C PHE A 198 31.50 13.78 -5.43
N LEU A 199 30.73 13.72 -6.53
CA LEU A 199 30.19 12.45 -7.04
C LEU A 199 31.31 11.48 -7.43
N GLY A 200 32.43 12.00 -7.96
CA GLY A 200 33.63 11.22 -8.24
C GLY A 200 34.22 10.57 -6.98
N GLU A 201 34.38 11.32 -5.88
CA GLU A 201 34.86 10.81 -4.59
C GLU A 201 33.95 9.71 -4.05
N LEU A 202 32.63 9.90 -4.11
CA LEU A 202 31.65 8.92 -3.67
C LEU A 202 31.80 7.59 -4.44
N PHE A 203 31.86 7.64 -5.78
CA PHE A 203 32.05 6.44 -6.59
C PHE A 203 33.41 5.77 -6.33
N ALA A 204 34.47 6.54 -6.05
CA ALA A 204 35.77 5.98 -5.69
C ALA A 204 35.73 5.23 -4.35
N GLN A 205 35.07 5.78 -3.32
CA GLN A 205 34.89 5.10 -2.03
C GLN A 205 34.05 3.82 -2.16
N MET A 206 33.02 3.84 -3.01
CA MET A 206 32.23 2.64 -3.30
C MET A 206 33.06 1.55 -3.98
N LYS A 207 33.95 1.91 -4.90
CA LYS A 207 34.88 0.95 -5.53
C LYS A 207 35.82 0.33 -4.50
N ALA A 208 36.35 1.13 -3.58
CA ALA A 208 37.20 0.63 -2.49
C ALA A 208 36.44 -0.37 -1.60
N GLU A 209 35.18 -0.07 -1.26
CA GLU A 209 34.36 -0.97 -0.45
C GLU A 209 34.01 -2.28 -1.17
N ALA A 210 33.71 -2.20 -2.48
CA ALA A 210 33.50 -3.41 -3.29
C ALA A 210 34.74 -4.32 -3.27
N ALA A 211 35.94 -3.75 -3.23
CA ALA A 211 37.18 -4.52 -3.15
C ALA A 211 37.31 -5.28 -1.82
N GLU A 212 36.89 -4.68 -0.70
CA GLU A 212 36.96 -5.26 0.65
C GLU A 212 35.76 -6.17 1.02
N MET A 213 34.71 -6.17 0.20
CA MET A 213 33.48 -6.93 0.48
C MET A 213 33.71 -8.44 0.37
N LYS A 214 33.45 -9.17 1.47
CA LYS A 214 33.66 -10.63 1.56
C LYS A 214 32.58 -11.47 0.88
N ASP A 215 31.36 -10.94 0.76
CA ASP A 215 30.24 -11.64 0.10
C ASP A 215 30.36 -11.46 -1.42
N PRO A 216 30.60 -12.54 -2.20
CA PRO A 216 30.80 -12.45 -3.64
C PRO A 216 29.57 -11.92 -4.40
N GLN A 217 28.36 -12.21 -3.92
CA GLN A 217 27.13 -11.81 -4.58
C GLN A 217 26.84 -10.32 -4.32
N ALA A 218 27.02 -9.87 -3.07
CA ALA A 218 26.92 -8.46 -2.73
C ALA A 218 28.01 -7.62 -3.39
N LYS A 219 29.23 -8.16 -3.51
CA LYS A 219 30.34 -7.53 -4.24
C LYS A 219 30.00 -7.31 -5.71
N LYS A 220 29.58 -8.37 -6.41
CA LYS A 220 29.19 -8.28 -7.82
C LYS A 220 28.03 -7.30 -8.03
N ALA A 221 27.04 -7.32 -7.15
CA ALA A 221 25.92 -6.38 -7.15
C ALA A 221 26.39 -4.91 -7.07
N LEU A 222 27.37 -4.62 -6.22
CA LEU A 222 27.95 -3.29 -6.06
C LEU A 222 28.81 -2.88 -7.27
N GLU A 223 29.61 -3.80 -7.82
CA GLU A 223 30.44 -3.56 -9.01
C GLU A 223 29.57 -3.30 -10.26
N ASP A 224 28.53 -4.10 -10.48
CA ASP A 224 27.56 -3.92 -11.56
C ASP A 224 26.82 -2.59 -11.46
N PHE A 225 26.56 -2.13 -10.22
CA PHE A 225 25.99 -0.80 -9.99
C PHE A 225 26.96 0.31 -10.41
N ILE A 226 28.22 0.25 -9.95
CA ILE A 226 29.23 1.26 -10.24
C ILE A 226 29.49 1.36 -11.75
N ALA A 227 29.55 0.21 -12.46
CA ALA A 227 29.84 0.16 -13.89
C ALA A 227 28.76 0.81 -14.77
N LYS A 228 27.51 0.91 -14.27
CA LYS A 228 26.37 1.49 -15.01
C LYS A 228 26.22 2.99 -14.82
N GLN A 229 27.01 3.60 -13.95
CA GLN A 229 26.94 5.02 -13.64
C GLN A 229 28.08 5.79 -14.28
N SER A 230 27.77 6.98 -14.79
CA SER A 230 28.76 7.96 -15.21
C SER A 230 28.50 9.28 -14.48
N VAL A 231 29.58 9.95 -14.08
CA VAL A 231 29.47 11.29 -13.47
C VAL A 231 29.04 12.27 -14.57
N PRO A 232 27.89 12.97 -14.45
CA PRO A 232 27.42 13.87 -15.49
C PRO A 232 28.36 15.08 -15.65
N ALA A 233 28.38 15.66 -16.85
CA ALA A 233 29.09 16.92 -17.09
C ALA A 233 28.35 18.11 -16.46
N ILE A 234 29.10 19.16 -16.11
CA ILE A 234 28.55 20.43 -15.58
C ILE A 234 27.54 21.02 -16.58
N GLY A 235 26.40 21.49 -16.08
CA GLY A 235 25.27 21.97 -16.88
C GLY A 235 24.31 20.86 -17.36
N GLY A 236 24.63 19.60 -17.10
CA GLY A 236 23.76 18.46 -17.41
C GLY A 236 22.68 18.24 -16.36
N LYS A 237 21.46 17.92 -16.80
CA LYS A 237 20.42 17.34 -15.93
C LYS A 237 20.59 15.83 -15.90
N HIS A 238 20.61 15.27 -14.70
CA HIS A 238 20.67 13.83 -14.54
C HIS A 238 19.49 13.33 -13.69
N VAL A 239 18.81 12.30 -14.18
CA VAL A 239 17.69 11.66 -13.47
C VAL A 239 18.19 10.37 -12.85
N PHE A 240 18.26 10.34 -11.53
CA PHE A 240 18.62 9.16 -10.77
C PHE A 240 17.35 8.42 -10.35
N ALA A 241 17.26 7.13 -10.68
CA ALA A 241 16.24 6.25 -10.13
C ALA A 241 16.83 5.56 -8.90
N VAL A 242 16.32 5.85 -7.71
CA VAL A 242 16.84 5.28 -6.45
C VAL A 242 15.75 4.51 -5.73
N GLU A 243 16.08 3.38 -5.12
CA GLU A 243 15.11 2.65 -4.31
C GLU A 243 14.67 3.48 -3.10
N LYS A 244 13.35 3.67 -2.98
CA LYS A 244 12.75 4.61 -2.03
C LYS A 244 13.11 4.29 -0.58
N ALA A 245 13.14 3.00 -0.23
CA ALA A 245 13.48 2.58 1.12
C ALA A 245 14.88 3.05 1.53
N LEU A 246 15.83 3.07 0.59
CA LEU A 246 17.18 3.55 0.82
C LEU A 246 17.25 5.08 0.76
N SER A 247 16.57 5.72 -0.20
CA SER A 247 16.52 7.19 -0.27
C SER A 247 15.98 7.78 1.03
N ASP A 248 14.89 7.22 1.57
CA ASP A 248 14.30 7.65 2.84
C ASP A 248 15.31 7.59 4.01
N GLN A 249 16.13 6.53 4.09
CA GLN A 249 17.16 6.39 5.15
C GLN A 249 18.28 7.43 5.00
N ILE A 250 18.72 7.65 3.77
CA ILE A 250 19.78 8.60 3.47
C ILE A 250 19.30 10.03 3.72
N PHE A 251 18.08 10.38 3.30
CA PHE A 251 17.49 11.68 3.59
C PHE A 251 17.21 11.89 5.08
N ALA A 252 16.79 10.85 5.81
CA ALA A 252 16.68 10.93 7.26
C ALA A 252 18.02 11.24 7.92
N THR A 253 19.12 10.69 7.39
CA THR A 253 20.49 10.98 7.86
C THR A 253 20.87 12.44 7.60
N ALA A 254 20.63 12.96 6.38
CA ALA A 254 20.83 14.38 6.09
C ALA A 254 20.04 15.28 7.05
N ASN A 255 18.76 14.98 7.24
CA ASN A 255 17.88 15.75 8.12
C ASN A 255 18.34 15.74 9.58
N ALA A 256 18.87 14.61 10.07
CA ALA A 256 19.44 14.51 11.41
C ALA A 256 20.69 15.41 11.57
N ILE A 257 21.55 15.46 10.55
CA ILE A 257 22.72 16.34 10.54
C ILE A 257 22.29 17.81 10.52
N PHE A 258 21.29 18.18 9.70
CA PHE A 258 20.75 19.53 9.71
C PHE A 258 20.13 19.92 11.05
N ALA A 259 19.41 19.00 11.70
CA ALA A 259 18.85 19.24 13.03
C ALA A 259 19.96 19.44 14.07
N ALA A 260 21.04 18.65 14.03
CA ALA A 260 22.20 18.80 14.91
C ALA A 260 22.88 20.16 14.72
N VAL A 261 23.04 20.61 13.47
CA VAL A 261 23.56 21.95 13.15
C VAL A 261 22.67 23.06 13.69
N LYS A 262 21.35 22.93 13.51
CA LYS A 262 20.38 23.92 14.02
C LYS A 262 20.48 24.04 15.54
N ASN A 263 20.48 22.92 16.25
CA ASN A 263 20.61 22.88 17.71
C ASN A 263 21.96 23.48 18.17
N SER A 264 23.03 23.23 17.44
CA SER A 264 24.37 23.78 17.76
C SER A 264 24.42 25.30 17.62
N LYS A 265 23.73 25.87 16.62
CA LYS A 265 23.56 27.34 16.48
C LYS A 265 22.73 27.93 17.62
N GLU A 266 21.65 27.25 18.04
CA GLU A 266 20.85 27.66 19.20
C GLU A 266 21.68 27.63 20.50
N GLN A 267 22.71 26.80 20.57
CA GLN A 267 23.67 26.71 21.68
C GLN A 267 24.87 27.68 21.56
N GLY A 268 24.88 28.57 20.56
CA GLY A 268 25.85 29.66 20.44
C GLY A 268 27.05 29.40 19.53
N MET A 269 27.06 28.32 18.74
CA MET A 269 28.08 28.16 17.68
C MET A 269 27.95 29.26 16.62
N THR A 270 29.09 29.81 16.18
CA THR A 270 29.13 30.77 15.08
C THR A 270 28.90 30.09 13.72
N ASN A 271 28.52 30.87 12.70
CA ASN A 271 28.34 30.35 11.34
C ASN A 271 29.62 29.70 10.78
N GLU A 272 30.80 30.26 11.09
CA GLU A 272 32.09 29.72 10.66
C GLU A 272 32.41 28.37 11.34
N GLN A 273 32.10 28.23 12.63
CA GLN A 273 32.28 26.97 13.36
C GLN A 273 31.37 25.87 12.80
N VAL A 274 30.13 26.21 12.49
CA VAL A 274 29.18 25.28 11.86
C VAL A 274 29.65 24.85 10.48
N GLN A 275 30.14 25.80 9.67
CA GLN A 275 30.60 25.50 8.32
C GLN A 275 31.80 24.57 8.35
N LYS A 276 32.78 24.83 9.23
CA LYS A 276 33.94 23.97 9.42
C LYS A 276 33.54 22.57 9.92
N TRP A 277 32.55 22.49 10.82
CA TRP A 277 32.02 21.22 11.30
C TRP A 277 31.32 20.43 10.17
N LEU A 278 30.52 21.08 9.33
CA LEU A 278 29.85 20.46 8.18
C LEU A 278 30.85 19.93 7.14
N GLU A 279 31.90 20.70 6.84
CA GLU A 279 32.91 20.35 5.84
C GLU A 279 33.77 19.14 6.24
N VAL A 280 33.93 18.91 7.55
CA VAL A 280 34.76 17.82 8.10
C VAL A 280 33.88 16.73 8.69
N GLU A 281 33.30 16.97 9.86
CA GLU A 281 32.56 15.95 10.62
C GLU A 281 31.21 15.60 9.98
N GLY A 282 30.46 16.60 9.52
CA GLY A 282 29.15 16.38 8.89
C GLY A 282 29.25 15.55 7.60
N LYS A 283 30.22 15.87 6.75
CA LYS A 283 30.54 15.11 5.53
C LYS A 283 30.92 13.66 5.86
N ASP A 284 31.81 13.45 6.82
CA ASP A 284 32.26 12.11 7.21
C ASP A 284 31.15 11.27 7.84
N ILE A 285 30.34 11.85 8.73
CA ILE A 285 29.18 11.17 9.33
C ILE A 285 28.21 10.75 8.24
N TYR A 286 27.84 11.67 7.35
CA TYR A 286 26.90 11.35 6.28
C TYR A 286 27.45 10.25 5.38
N LEU A 287 28.71 10.35 4.93
CA LEU A 287 29.33 9.35 4.05
C LEU A 287 29.35 7.97 4.71
N ASN A 288 29.78 7.88 5.97
CA ASN A 288 29.86 6.62 6.70
C ASN A 288 28.48 5.99 6.95
N VAL A 289 27.49 6.78 7.32
CA VAL A 289 26.12 6.30 7.56
C VAL A 289 25.46 5.87 6.25
N SER A 290 25.62 6.67 5.18
CA SER A 290 25.11 6.34 3.86
C SER A 290 25.74 5.07 3.28
N LYS A 291 27.06 4.92 3.46
CA LYS A 291 27.79 3.70 3.13
C LYS A 291 27.23 2.49 3.88
N LYS A 292 27.00 2.61 5.18
CA LYS A 292 26.39 1.56 6.00
C LYS A 292 25.01 1.15 5.47
N TRP A 293 24.12 2.12 5.21
CA TRP A 293 22.78 1.85 4.69
C TRP A 293 22.80 1.16 3.33
N LEU A 294 23.69 1.60 2.44
CA LEU A 294 23.87 1.00 1.12
C LEU A 294 24.33 -0.46 1.23
N THR A 295 25.35 -0.73 2.05
CA THR A 295 25.87 -2.10 2.24
C THR A 295 24.83 -3.01 2.87
N GLU A 296 24.09 -2.55 3.88
CA GLU A 296 23.00 -3.31 4.51
C GLU A 296 21.88 -3.61 3.51
N TYR A 297 21.51 -2.63 2.67
CA TYR A 297 20.50 -2.79 1.63
C TYR A 297 20.91 -3.84 0.58
N ILE A 298 22.16 -3.82 0.11
CA ILE A 298 22.67 -4.79 -0.87
C ILE A 298 22.69 -6.20 -0.27
N LYS A 299 23.15 -6.36 0.97
CA LYS A 299 23.13 -7.65 1.68
C LYS A 299 21.70 -8.16 1.85
N ALA A 300 20.78 -7.32 2.31
CA ALA A 300 19.38 -7.67 2.46
C ALA A 300 18.74 -8.13 1.13
N ASN A 301 19.05 -7.44 0.04
CA ASN A 301 18.62 -7.84 -1.31
C ASN A 301 19.17 -9.21 -1.73
N ALA A 302 20.47 -9.44 -1.56
CA ALA A 302 21.10 -10.71 -1.92
C ALA A 302 20.53 -11.88 -1.10
N GLU A 303 20.31 -11.67 0.20
CA GLU A 303 19.68 -12.66 1.06
C GLU A 303 18.24 -12.97 0.65
N VAL A 304 17.42 -11.94 0.40
CA VAL A 304 16.04 -12.13 -0.06
C VAL A 304 16.00 -12.83 -1.43
N GLU A 305 16.91 -12.49 -2.34
CA GLU A 305 17.04 -13.20 -3.63
C GLU A 305 17.32 -14.69 -3.43
N LYS A 306 18.25 -15.01 -2.53
CA LYS A 306 18.58 -16.40 -2.21
C LYS A 306 17.36 -17.16 -1.66
N ASP A 307 16.59 -16.55 -0.78
CA ASP A 307 15.40 -17.17 -0.20
C ASP A 307 14.25 -17.31 -1.22
N VAL A 308 14.10 -16.33 -2.12
CA VAL A 308 13.17 -16.42 -3.26
C VAL A 308 13.56 -17.56 -4.19
N GLN A 309 14.86 -17.69 -4.52
CA GLN A 309 15.36 -18.74 -5.39
C GLN A 309 15.22 -20.11 -4.74
N PHE A 310 15.54 -20.23 -3.45
CA PHE A 310 15.30 -21.44 -2.66
C PHE A 310 13.82 -21.86 -2.71
N MET A 311 12.89 -20.93 -2.52
CA MET A 311 11.46 -21.20 -2.62
C MET A 311 11.07 -21.70 -4.02
N LYS A 312 11.55 -21.04 -5.09
CA LYS A 312 11.30 -21.48 -6.47
C LYS A 312 11.84 -22.89 -6.72
N ASP A 313 13.04 -23.18 -6.24
CA ASP A 313 13.68 -24.49 -6.42
C ASP A 313 12.98 -25.58 -5.59
N PHE A 314 12.48 -25.25 -4.40
CA PHE A 314 11.61 -26.13 -3.62
C PHE A 314 10.35 -26.51 -4.41
N PHE A 315 9.63 -25.54 -4.99
CA PHE A 315 8.46 -25.82 -5.82
C PHE A 315 8.81 -26.60 -7.10
N ARG A 316 9.97 -26.34 -7.73
CA ARG A 316 10.44 -27.13 -8.88
C ARG A 316 10.82 -28.56 -8.51
N SER A 317 11.22 -28.79 -7.26
CA SER A 317 11.61 -30.11 -6.76
C SER A 317 10.42 -31.03 -6.46
N GLU A 318 9.19 -30.52 -6.56
CA GLU A 318 7.97 -31.29 -6.36
C GLU A 318 7.94 -32.49 -7.31
N LYS A 319 7.82 -33.69 -6.72
CA LYS A 319 7.79 -34.97 -7.46
C LYS A 319 6.36 -35.49 -7.52
N ASN A 320 5.98 -35.96 -8.71
CA ASN A 320 4.74 -36.70 -8.86
C ASN A 320 4.93 -38.10 -8.25
N VAL A 321 4.08 -38.47 -7.30
CA VAL A 321 4.10 -39.76 -6.61
C VAL A 321 2.79 -40.51 -6.86
N PRO A 322 2.59 -41.04 -8.08
CA PRO A 322 1.33 -41.70 -8.44
C PRO A 322 1.07 -42.91 -7.54
N GLY A 323 -0.19 -43.08 -7.12
CA GLY A 323 -0.62 -44.18 -6.26
C GLY A 323 -0.38 -43.99 -4.77
N ARG A 324 0.33 -42.93 -4.35
CA ARG A 324 0.43 -42.55 -2.93
C ARG A 324 -0.74 -41.67 -2.51
N THR A 325 -1.09 -41.73 -1.23
CA THR A 325 -2.18 -40.96 -0.62
C THR A 325 -1.64 -39.88 0.33
N LYS A 326 -2.46 -38.89 0.67
CA LYS A 326 -2.08 -37.88 1.68
C LYS A 326 -1.82 -38.51 3.05
N ALA A 327 -2.47 -39.63 3.37
CA ALA A 327 -2.19 -40.40 4.58
C ALA A 327 -0.76 -40.96 4.60
N ASP A 328 -0.24 -41.42 3.47
CA ASP A 328 1.13 -41.95 3.38
C ASP A 328 2.17 -40.84 3.62
N VAL A 329 1.94 -39.66 3.03
CA VAL A 329 2.81 -38.49 3.24
C VAL A 329 2.73 -38.01 4.70
N LEU A 330 1.53 -37.97 5.28
CA LEU A 330 1.33 -37.59 6.67
C LEU A 330 2.07 -38.52 7.63
N LYS A 331 2.03 -39.84 7.40
CA LYS A 331 2.77 -40.83 8.20
C LYS A 331 4.28 -40.59 8.15
N GLU A 332 4.83 -40.32 6.96
CA GLU A 332 6.26 -40.00 6.80
C GLU A 332 6.64 -38.71 7.53
N MET A 333 5.84 -37.65 7.38
CA MET A 333 6.07 -36.39 8.10
C MET A 333 5.99 -36.60 9.61
N TRP A 334 5.02 -37.38 10.08
CA TRP A 334 4.80 -37.64 11.50
C TRP A 334 5.92 -38.46 12.15
N ALA A 335 6.52 -39.39 11.39
CA ALA A 335 7.67 -40.16 11.84
C ALA A 335 8.93 -39.29 12.05
N LEU A 336 9.06 -38.19 11.31
CA LEU A 336 10.18 -37.25 11.44
C LEU A 336 9.98 -36.20 12.55
N LEU A 337 8.74 -35.94 12.96
CA LEU A 337 8.45 -34.92 13.98
C LEU A 337 9.17 -35.12 15.32
N PRO A 338 9.31 -36.36 15.86
CA PRO A 338 10.04 -36.57 17.11
C PRO A 338 11.49 -36.09 17.07
N GLU A 339 12.17 -36.28 15.94
CA GLU A 339 13.56 -35.85 15.74
C GLU A 339 13.65 -34.31 15.72
N VAL A 340 12.72 -33.65 15.03
CA VAL A 340 12.69 -32.18 14.91
C VAL A 340 12.28 -31.51 16.23
N MET A 341 11.32 -32.09 16.94
CA MET A 341 10.75 -31.53 18.17
C MET A 341 11.54 -31.91 19.43
N GLY A 342 12.43 -32.90 19.33
CA GLY A 342 13.18 -33.46 20.47
C GLY A 342 12.29 -34.10 21.53
N LYS A 343 11.04 -34.44 21.20
CA LYS A 343 10.03 -34.99 22.11
C LYS A 343 9.14 -35.99 21.37
N PRO A 344 8.64 -37.03 22.06
CA PRO A 344 7.71 -37.98 21.45
C PRO A 344 6.40 -37.28 21.06
N VAL A 345 5.85 -37.69 19.92
CA VAL A 345 4.63 -37.14 19.34
C VAL A 345 3.51 -38.18 19.53
N PRO A 346 2.27 -37.77 19.90
CA PRO A 346 1.15 -38.70 20.03
C PRO A 346 0.87 -39.44 18.71
N PRO A 347 0.19 -40.61 18.73
CA PRO A 347 -0.19 -41.29 17.51
C PRO A 347 -1.17 -40.44 16.67
N ILE A 348 -1.15 -40.64 15.34
CA ILE A 348 -2.07 -39.98 14.43
C ILE A 348 -3.48 -40.56 14.63
N ASP A 349 -4.49 -39.70 14.63
CA ASP A 349 -5.90 -40.10 14.67
C ASP A 349 -6.27 -41.00 13.47
N GLU A 350 -6.91 -42.13 13.74
CA GLU A 350 -7.25 -43.12 12.72
C GLU A 350 -8.32 -42.62 11.74
N GLY A 351 -9.31 -41.85 12.23
CA GLY A 351 -10.34 -41.24 11.40
C GLY A 351 -9.76 -40.21 10.42
N LEU A 352 -8.80 -39.42 10.87
CA LEU A 352 -8.04 -38.51 10.01
C LEU A 352 -7.26 -39.27 8.94
N LEU A 353 -6.54 -40.34 9.30
CA LEU A 353 -5.83 -41.18 8.33
C LEU A 353 -6.76 -41.79 7.29
N GLU A 354 -7.94 -42.26 7.69
CA GLU A 354 -8.95 -42.80 6.78
C GLU A 354 -9.51 -41.74 5.83
N SER A 355 -9.72 -40.51 6.32
CA SER A 355 -10.15 -39.41 5.45
C SER A 355 -9.08 -39.03 4.42
N MET A 356 -7.80 -39.04 4.83
CA MET A 356 -6.67 -38.64 4.01
C MET A 356 -6.20 -39.72 3.04
N SER A 357 -6.51 -41.00 3.31
CA SER A 357 -6.20 -42.11 2.39
C SER A 357 -7.06 -42.08 1.12
N LYS A 358 -8.24 -41.45 1.18
CA LYS A 358 -9.11 -41.23 0.03
C LYS A 358 -8.58 -40.16 -0.93
N LEU A 359 -7.61 -39.36 -0.49
CA LEU A 359 -7.07 -38.25 -1.25
C LEU A 359 -5.69 -38.63 -1.83
N PRO A 360 -5.46 -38.44 -3.14
CA PRO A 360 -4.15 -38.69 -3.72
C PRO A 360 -3.12 -37.72 -3.14
N ALA A 361 -1.88 -38.19 -2.98
CA ALA A 361 -0.77 -37.39 -2.50
C ALA A 361 -0.42 -36.26 -3.48
N THR A 362 -0.44 -36.57 -4.77
CA THR A 362 -0.28 -35.60 -5.85
C THR A 362 -1.61 -35.43 -6.57
N ASP A 363 -2.08 -34.19 -6.69
CA ASP A 363 -3.21 -33.86 -7.55
C ASP A 363 -2.70 -33.75 -9.01
N PRO A 364 -3.11 -34.64 -9.92
CA PRO A 364 -2.63 -34.63 -11.30
C PRO A 364 -2.99 -33.35 -12.06
N GLU A 365 -4.11 -32.70 -11.73
CA GLU A 365 -4.58 -31.48 -12.40
C GLU A 365 -3.81 -30.24 -11.94
N HIS A 366 -3.26 -30.27 -10.72
CA HIS A 366 -2.59 -29.14 -10.07
C HIS A 366 -1.10 -29.36 -9.79
N PHE A 367 -0.53 -30.46 -10.30
CA PHE A 367 0.89 -30.77 -10.13
C PHE A 367 1.78 -29.68 -10.73
N GLN A 368 2.77 -29.21 -9.96
CA GLN A 368 3.67 -28.11 -10.34
C GLN A 368 2.94 -26.82 -10.74
N HIS A 369 1.89 -26.48 -9.99
CA HIS A 369 1.14 -25.25 -10.21
C HIS A 369 2.07 -24.02 -10.28
N PRO A 370 1.91 -23.12 -11.26
CA PRO A 370 2.85 -22.02 -11.54
C PRO A 370 2.93 -20.97 -10.41
N TRP A 371 2.06 -21.05 -9.40
CA TRP A 371 2.08 -20.17 -8.22
C TRP A 371 3.42 -20.07 -7.52
N GLY A 372 4.12 -21.20 -7.39
CA GLY A 372 5.40 -21.29 -6.70
C GLY A 372 6.58 -20.76 -7.52
N THR A 373 6.50 -20.86 -8.85
CA THR A 373 7.66 -20.71 -9.74
C THR A 373 7.55 -19.52 -10.70
N ALA A 374 6.35 -19.16 -11.14
CA ALA A 374 6.13 -18.11 -12.11
C ALA A 374 6.47 -16.73 -11.53
N GLU A 375 7.03 -15.86 -12.37
CA GLU A 375 7.28 -14.45 -12.04
C GLU A 375 6.00 -13.64 -12.09
N LYS A 376 5.10 -13.98 -13.03
CA LYS A 376 3.84 -13.29 -13.25
C LYS A 376 2.71 -14.29 -13.38
N LEU A 377 1.54 -13.90 -12.87
CA LEU A 377 0.29 -14.62 -13.05
C LEU A 377 -0.83 -13.64 -13.37
N TYR A 378 -1.93 -14.16 -13.88
CA TYR A 378 -3.09 -13.37 -14.28
C TYR A 378 -4.32 -13.86 -13.52
N LYS A 379 -4.83 -12.98 -12.64
CA LYS A 379 -6.08 -13.20 -11.94
C LYS A 379 -7.23 -12.85 -12.86
N SER A 380 -8.09 -13.82 -13.16
CA SER A 380 -9.33 -13.58 -13.91
C SER A 380 -10.49 -13.38 -12.95
N GLU A 381 -11.13 -12.21 -13.02
CA GLU A 381 -12.32 -11.88 -12.25
C GLU A 381 -13.49 -11.56 -13.21
N ALA A 382 -14.67 -12.05 -12.88
CA ALA A 382 -15.91 -11.56 -13.47
C ALA A 382 -16.54 -10.53 -12.54
N VAL A 383 -16.94 -9.39 -13.12
CA VAL A 383 -17.63 -8.32 -12.39
C VAL A 383 -19.08 -8.31 -12.82
N ASP A 384 -19.97 -8.49 -11.87
CA ASP A 384 -21.40 -8.47 -12.14
C ASP A 384 -21.94 -7.03 -12.38
N PRO A 385 -23.20 -6.90 -12.82
CA PRO A 385 -23.83 -5.62 -13.08
C PRO A 385 -23.96 -4.70 -11.86
N PHE A 386 -23.82 -5.25 -10.65
CA PHE A 386 -23.91 -4.59 -9.35
C PHE A 386 -22.51 -4.27 -8.76
N GLY A 387 -21.44 -4.66 -9.45
CA GLY A 387 -20.06 -4.42 -9.05
C GLY A 387 -19.44 -5.52 -8.17
N THR A 388 -20.15 -6.62 -7.90
CA THR A 388 -19.60 -7.78 -7.18
C THR A 388 -18.56 -8.49 -8.05
N LYS A 389 -17.48 -8.95 -7.43
CA LYS A 389 -16.35 -9.57 -8.12
C LYS A 389 -16.26 -11.03 -7.76
N TYR A 390 -16.22 -11.89 -8.77
CA TYR A 390 -16.08 -13.34 -8.64
C TYR A 390 -14.71 -13.75 -9.19
N LEU A 391 -13.90 -14.41 -8.37
CA LEU A 391 -12.63 -14.97 -8.81
C LEU A 391 -12.92 -16.23 -9.63
N LEU A 392 -12.52 -16.21 -10.91
CA LEU A 392 -12.64 -17.38 -11.78
C LEU A 392 -11.42 -18.29 -11.66
N GLY A 393 -10.23 -17.69 -11.50
CA GLY A 393 -8.99 -18.44 -11.35
C GLY A 393 -7.75 -17.58 -11.49
N ILE A 394 -6.60 -18.20 -11.32
CA ILE A 394 -5.27 -17.59 -11.48
C ILE A 394 -4.51 -18.41 -12.51
N TYR A 395 -4.07 -17.74 -13.57
CA TYR A 395 -3.54 -18.39 -14.76
C TYR A 395 -2.11 -17.94 -15.05
N ALA A 396 -1.36 -18.76 -15.79
CA ALA A 396 0.01 -18.43 -16.18
C ALA A 396 0.02 -17.35 -17.28
N THR A 397 -0.98 -17.38 -18.16
CA THR A 397 -1.07 -16.46 -19.31
C THR A 397 -2.32 -15.60 -19.25
N LYS A 398 -2.25 -14.44 -19.93
CA LYS A 398 -3.39 -13.53 -20.04
C LYS A 398 -4.49 -14.15 -20.90
N GLU A 399 -4.10 -14.94 -21.90
CA GLU A 399 -4.97 -15.64 -22.84
C GLU A 399 -5.81 -16.70 -22.12
N GLU A 400 -5.20 -17.49 -21.23
CA GLU A 400 -5.91 -18.44 -20.36
C GLU A 400 -6.92 -17.73 -19.46
N ALA A 401 -6.51 -16.62 -18.81
CA ALA A 401 -7.40 -15.82 -17.98
C ALA A 401 -8.59 -15.26 -18.77
N GLN A 402 -8.36 -14.83 -20.02
CA GLN A 402 -9.43 -14.37 -20.92
C GLN A 402 -10.35 -15.51 -21.36
N LYS A 403 -9.78 -16.69 -21.65
CA LYS A 403 -10.55 -17.87 -22.05
C LYS A 403 -11.47 -18.31 -20.92
N ALA A 404 -10.95 -18.40 -19.69
CA ALA A 404 -11.74 -18.75 -18.52
C ALA A 404 -12.91 -17.78 -18.29
N PHE A 405 -12.68 -16.48 -18.47
CA PHE A 405 -13.77 -15.51 -18.42
C PHE A 405 -14.83 -15.76 -19.49
N LYS A 406 -14.41 -15.99 -20.75
CA LYS A 406 -15.36 -16.21 -21.86
C LYS A 406 -16.21 -17.46 -21.67
N GLU A 407 -15.61 -18.54 -21.18
CA GLU A 407 -16.30 -19.79 -20.89
C GLU A 407 -17.32 -19.58 -19.78
N TRP A 408 -16.89 -18.99 -18.65
CA TRP A 408 -17.78 -18.72 -17.52
C TRP A 408 -18.89 -17.71 -17.86
N SER A 409 -18.58 -16.65 -18.61
CA SER A 409 -19.60 -15.68 -19.06
C SER A 409 -20.62 -16.34 -19.99
N GLY A 410 -20.18 -17.26 -20.84
CA GLY A 410 -21.07 -18.03 -21.71
C GLY A 410 -22.00 -18.96 -20.93
N GLU A 411 -21.51 -19.59 -19.85
CA GLU A 411 -22.35 -20.38 -18.95
C GLU A 411 -23.37 -19.52 -18.20
N TYR A 412 -22.94 -18.36 -17.70
CA TYR A 412 -23.82 -17.40 -17.02
C TYR A 412 -24.93 -16.89 -17.94
N ASP A 413 -24.60 -16.52 -19.18
CA ASP A 413 -25.59 -16.05 -20.15
C ASP A 413 -26.59 -17.15 -20.51
N LYS A 414 -26.14 -18.41 -20.67
CA LYS A 414 -27.03 -19.56 -20.88
C LYS A 414 -27.96 -19.79 -19.69
N ALA A 415 -27.43 -19.87 -18.47
CA ALA A 415 -28.22 -20.06 -17.27
C ALA A 415 -29.27 -18.96 -17.08
N ARG A 416 -28.93 -17.73 -17.48
CA ARG A 416 -29.86 -16.59 -17.44
C ARG A 416 -30.98 -16.73 -18.47
N GLU A 417 -30.68 -17.15 -19.69
CA GLU A 417 -31.73 -17.41 -20.70
C GLU A 417 -32.64 -18.56 -20.26
N ASP A 418 -32.09 -19.65 -19.72
CA ASP A 418 -32.87 -20.77 -19.18
C ASP A 418 -33.79 -20.32 -18.04
N MET A 419 -33.29 -19.51 -17.10
CA MET A 419 -34.11 -18.96 -16.02
C MET A 419 -35.24 -18.04 -16.52
N LYS A 420 -35.02 -17.26 -17.60
CA LYS A 420 -36.10 -16.46 -18.22
C LYS A 420 -37.18 -17.36 -18.79
N VAL A 421 -36.80 -18.46 -19.45
CA VAL A 421 -37.73 -19.44 -20.00
C VAL A 421 -38.54 -20.11 -18.89
N GLU A 422 -37.87 -20.55 -17.81
CA GLU A 422 -38.53 -21.14 -16.64
C GLU A 422 -39.49 -20.17 -15.95
N MET A 423 -39.07 -18.92 -15.71
CA MET A 423 -39.96 -17.90 -15.13
C MET A 423 -41.17 -17.60 -16.01
N ALA A 424 -41.00 -17.55 -17.34
CA ALA A 424 -42.11 -17.36 -18.26
C ALA A 424 -43.08 -18.54 -18.24
N GLN A 425 -42.57 -19.77 -18.11
CA GLN A 425 -43.41 -20.96 -17.96
C GLN A 425 -44.15 -20.97 -16.61
N TRP A 426 -43.45 -20.66 -15.51
CA TRP A 426 -44.04 -20.55 -14.18
C TRP A 426 -45.12 -19.45 -14.14
N SER A 427 -44.86 -18.28 -14.72
CA SER A 427 -45.84 -17.20 -14.84
C SER A 427 -47.09 -17.63 -15.61
N LYS A 428 -46.94 -18.38 -16.70
CA LYS A 428 -48.07 -18.96 -17.44
C LYS A 428 -48.87 -19.96 -16.61
N GLN A 429 -48.19 -20.83 -15.87
CA GLN A 429 -48.84 -21.81 -14.99
C GLN A 429 -49.60 -21.13 -13.84
N GLU A 430 -49.00 -20.11 -13.23
CA GLU A 430 -49.61 -19.38 -12.12
C GLU A 430 -50.79 -18.52 -12.59
N ASN A 431 -50.68 -17.85 -13.74
CA ASN A 431 -51.81 -17.15 -14.36
C ASN A 431 -52.94 -18.14 -14.69
N ALA A 432 -52.63 -19.31 -15.24
CA ALA A 432 -53.63 -20.35 -15.51
C ALA A 432 -54.26 -20.92 -14.22
N ARG A 433 -53.53 -20.95 -13.09
CA ARG A 433 -54.07 -21.32 -11.77
C ARG A 433 -55.03 -20.24 -11.26
N LEU A 434 -54.65 -18.97 -11.35
CA LEU A 434 -55.47 -17.83 -10.96
C LEU A 434 -56.74 -17.71 -11.81
N ASP A 435 -56.66 -17.94 -13.12
CA ASP A 435 -57.82 -17.96 -14.01
C ASP A 435 -58.80 -19.11 -13.71
N LYS A 436 -58.29 -20.24 -13.20
CA LYS A 436 -59.10 -21.39 -12.75
C LYS A 436 -59.70 -21.20 -11.36
N ASP A 437 -59.17 -20.30 -10.54
CA ASP A 437 -59.73 -19.95 -9.23
C ASP A 437 -60.89 -18.96 -9.41
N THR A 438 -62.03 -19.48 -9.89
CA THR A 438 -63.25 -18.68 -10.08
C THR A 438 -63.92 -18.30 -8.77
N SER A 439 -63.40 -18.74 -7.61
CA SER A 439 -64.07 -18.60 -6.31
C SER A 439 -64.37 -17.15 -5.93
N ALA A 440 -63.51 -16.20 -6.32
CA ALA A 440 -63.75 -14.77 -6.10
C ALA A 440 -64.82 -14.22 -7.07
N ARG A 441 -64.79 -14.65 -8.33
CA ARG A 441 -65.73 -14.23 -9.38
C ARG A 441 -67.13 -14.80 -9.16
N ASP A 442 -67.21 -16.03 -8.66
CA ASP A 442 -68.45 -16.74 -8.33
C ASP A 442 -69.08 -16.19 -7.06
N ARG A 443 -68.28 -15.80 -6.05
CA ARG A 443 -68.78 -15.09 -4.85
C ARG A 443 -69.39 -13.74 -5.20
N VAL A 444 -68.75 -12.96 -6.09
CA VAL A 444 -69.28 -11.66 -6.53
C VAL A 444 -70.55 -11.84 -7.38
N LYS A 445 -70.60 -12.84 -8.27
CA LYS A 445 -71.82 -13.17 -9.02
C LYS A 445 -72.97 -13.57 -8.09
N LYS A 446 -72.70 -14.40 -7.08
CA LYS A 446 -73.71 -14.82 -6.10
C LYS A 446 -74.28 -13.64 -5.32
N ILE A 447 -73.42 -12.72 -4.86
CA ILE A 447 -73.85 -11.49 -4.18
C ILE A 447 -74.70 -10.61 -5.11
N LEU A 448 -74.33 -10.48 -6.38
CA LEU A 448 -75.09 -9.71 -7.37
C LEU A 448 -76.43 -10.35 -7.75
N GLU A 449 -76.52 -11.69 -7.77
CA GLU A 449 -77.78 -12.41 -8.00
C GLU A 449 -78.70 -12.34 -6.78
N GLU A 450 -78.15 -12.45 -5.57
CA GLU A 450 -78.90 -12.26 -4.32
C GLU A 450 -79.42 -10.83 -4.15
N ALA A 451 -78.68 -9.83 -4.61
CA ALA A 451 -79.13 -8.43 -4.64
C ALA A 451 -80.18 -8.11 -5.72
N ARG A 452 -80.45 -9.05 -6.64
CA ARG A 452 -81.42 -8.91 -7.74
C ARG A 452 -82.76 -9.59 -7.45
N ARG A 453 -82.86 -10.39 -6.39
CA ARG A 453 -84.12 -10.86 -5.80
C ARG A 453 -84.58 -9.89 -4.73
#